data_AF-A0A965XTH3-F1
#
_entry.id   AF-A0A965XTH3-F1
#
_cell.length_a   1.000
_cell.length_b   1.000
_cell.length_c   1.000
_cell.angle_alpha   90.00
_cell.angle_beta   90.00
_cell.angle_gamma   90.00
#
_symmetry.space_group_name_H-M   'P 1'
#
loop_
_entity.id
_entity.type
_entity.pdbx_description
1 polymer ?
#
loop_
_entity_poly.entity_id
_entity_poly.type
_entity_poly.pdbx_seq_one_letter_code
_entity_poly.pdbx_strand_id
1 'polypeptide(L)' 'PGKIVVAVLNGELTVKRLVRRGRSLFLAPENPDYEAIPVHEDLDFLVWGVVEAVVRKLR' A
#
# COMPACT_ATOMS: atom_id res chain seq x y z
N PRO A 1 -5.49 9.84 3.00
CA PRO A 1 -5.21 9.53 1.58
C PRO A 1 -3.78 9.95 1.23
N GLY A 2 -3.02 9.09 0.54
CA GLY A 2 -1.62 9.37 0.21
C GLY A 2 -0.61 9.00 1.31
N LYS A 3 -1.02 8.22 2.32
CA LYS A 3 -0.11 7.68 3.34
C LYS A 3 0.51 6.36 2.87
N ILE A 4 1.74 6.08 3.28
CA ILE A 4 2.35 4.76 3.10
C ILE A 4 1.84 3.87 4.22
N VAL A 5 1.35 2.68 3.88
CA VAL A 5 0.74 1.75 4.85
C VAL A 5 1.44 0.39 4.81
N VAL A 6 1.42 -0.29 5.94
CA VAL A 6 1.61 -1.74 6.00
C VAL A 6 0.24 -2.36 5.84
N ALA A 7 0.09 -3.22 4.83
CA ALA A 7 -1.16 -3.90 4.55
C ALA A 7 -0.93 -5.39 4.34
N VAL A 8 -1.97 -6.17 4.64
CA VAL A 8 -2.09 -7.57 4.22
C VAL A 8 -3.04 -7.61 3.03
N LEU A 9 -2.61 -8.27 1.96
CA LEU A 9 -3.39 -8.50 0.76
C LEU A 9 -3.37 -10.00 0.45
N ASN A 10 -4.51 -10.67 0.54
CA ASN A 10 -4.64 -12.12 0.32
C ASN A 10 -3.64 -12.95 1.16
N GLY A 11 -3.43 -12.56 2.42
CA GLY A 11 -2.49 -13.21 3.32
C GLY A 11 -1.02 -12.77 3.18
N GLU A 12 -0.68 -11.96 2.18
CA GLU A 12 0.69 -11.47 1.96
C GLU A 12 0.89 -10.04 2.49
N LEU A 13 2.03 -9.80 3.14
CA LEU A 13 2.39 -8.47 3.65
C LEU A 13 2.95 -7.59 2.53
N THR A 14 2.50 -6.33 2.48
CA THR A 14 2.97 -5.34 1.52
C THR A 14 3.10 -3.95 2.13
N VAL A 15 4.02 -3.15 1.58
CA VAL A 15 4.19 -1.73 1.92
C VAL A 15 3.99 -0.92 0.65
N LYS A 16 2.88 -0.17 0.59
CA LYS A 16 2.49 0.64 -0.58
C LYS A 16 1.81 1.93 -0.13
N ARG A 17 1.72 2.91 -1.03
CA ARG A 17 0.95 4.12 -0.76
C ARG A 17 -0.53 3.84 -0.97
N LEU A 18 -1.35 4.09 0.05
CA LEU A 18 -2.80 3.99 -0.07
C LEU A 18 -3.34 5.28 -0.69
N VAL A 19 -3.81 5.19 -1.92
CA VAL A 19 -4.33 6.32 -2.72
C VAL A 19 -5.82 6.11 -2.98
N ARG A 20 -6.59 7.19 -2.87
CA ARG A 20 -8.02 7.20 -3.25
C ARG A 20 -8.17 7.99 -4.53
N ARG A 21 -8.71 7.37 -5.58
CA ARG A 21 -9.07 8.03 -6.85
C ARG A 21 -10.59 7.95 -7.00
N GLY A 22 -11.27 9.07 -6.71
CA GLY A 22 -12.73 9.11 -6.64
C GLY A 22 -13.28 8.21 -5.53
N ARG A 23 -14.07 7.19 -5.91
CA ARG A 23 -14.63 6.19 -4.98
C ARG A 23 -13.74 4.96 -4.82
N SER A 24 -12.72 4.80 -5.66
CA SER A 24 -11.87 3.61 -5.69
C SER A 24 -10.59 3.81 -4.87
N LEU A 25 -10.16 2.74 -4.19
CA LEU A 25 -8.91 2.69 -3.45
C LEU A 25 -7.86 1.92 -4.25
N PHE A 26 -6.61 2.34 -4.13
CA PHE A 26 -5.46 1.75 -4.82
C PHE A 26 -4.26 1.68 -3.87
N LEU A 27 -3.47 0.62 -4.00
CA LEU A 27 -2.14 0.50 -3.45
C LEU A 27 -1.13 0.87 -4.53
N ALA A 28 -0.68 2.11 -4.53
CA ALA A 28 0.27 2.62 -5.50
C ALA A 28 1.72 2.27 -5.08
N PRO A 29 2.53 1.74 -6.00
CA PRO A 29 3.98 1.63 -5.78
C PRO A 29 4.65 3.00 -5.92
N GLU A 30 5.85 3.11 -5.33
CA GLU A 30 6.77 4.24 -5.54
C GLU A 30 7.84 3.91 -6.60
N ASN A 31 7.64 2.83 -7.36
CA ASN A 31 8.49 2.43 -8.48
C ASN A 31 7.65 2.54 -9.78
N PRO A 32 8.05 3.37 -10.76
CA PRO A 32 7.36 3.51 -12.05
C PRO A 32 7.19 2.22 -12.84
N ASP A 33 8.06 1.22 -12.63
CA ASP A 33 8.02 -0.05 -13.36
C ASP A 33 6.88 -0.98 -12.87
N TYR A 34 6.15 -0.59 -11.83
CA TYR A 34 5.10 -1.40 -11.22
C TYR A 34 3.75 -0.69 -11.30
N GLU A 35 2.71 -1.48 -11.56
CA GLU A 35 1.34 -0.95 -11.61
C GLU A 35 0.72 -0.80 -10.21
N ALA A 36 -0.22 0.14 -10.10
CA ALA A 36 -1.01 0.30 -8.89
C ALA A 36 -2.04 -0.83 -8.76
N ILE A 37 -2.11 -1.44 -7.58
CA ILE A 37 -3.05 -2.53 -7.32
C ILE A 37 -4.39 -1.93 -6.88
N PRO A 38 -5.48 -2.14 -7.61
CA PRO A 38 -6.80 -1.69 -7.16
C PRO A 38 -7.28 -2.53 -5.97
N VAL A 39 -7.84 -1.87 -4.95
CA VAL A 39 -8.47 -2.53 -3.81
C VAL A 39 -9.95 -2.74 -4.15
N HIS A 40 -10.32 -4.00 -4.40
CA HIS A 40 -11.69 -4.42 -4.70
C HIS A 40 -12.28 -5.22 -3.54
N GLU A 41 -13.61 -5.36 -3.50
CA GLU A 41 -14.33 -6.05 -2.44
C GLU A 41 -13.99 -7.54 -2.35
N ASP A 42 -13.54 -8.15 -3.46
CA ASP A 42 -13.14 -9.56 -3.52
C ASP A 42 -11.73 -9.83 -2.94
N LEU A 43 -10.97 -8.78 -2.61
CA LEU A 43 -9.63 -8.93 -2.02
C LEU A 43 -9.73 -8.97 -0.50
N ASP A 44 -9.06 -9.93 0.12
CA ASP A 44 -8.83 -9.90 1.57
C ASP A 44 -7.77 -8.83 1.87
N PHE A 45 -8.24 -7.63 2.21
CA PHE A 45 -7.42 -6.45 2.39
C PHE A 45 -7.56 -5.88 3.80
N LEU A 46 -6.44 -5.79 4.51
CA LEU A 46 -6.38 -5.22 5.84
C LEU A 46 -5.20 -4.24 5.96
N VAL A 47 -5.46 -3.02 6.44
CA VAL A 47 -4.41 -2.08 6.82
C VAL A 47 -4.02 -2.35 8.27
N TRP A 48 -2.76 -2.75 8.49
CA TRP A 48 -2.20 -2.93 9.84
C TRP A 48 -1.82 -1.61 10.49
N GLY A 49 -1.30 -0.67 9.70
CA GLY A 49 -0.86 0.61 10.23
C GLY A 49 -0.29 1.54 9.18
N VAL A 50 -0.04 2.78 9.59
CA VAL A 50 0.61 3.81 8.78
C VAL A 50 2.10 3.80 9.06
N VAL A 51 2.92 3.92 8.01
CA VAL A 51 4.38 4.04 8.15
C VAL A 51 4.72 5.45 8.62
N GLU A 52 5.40 5.54 9.76
CA GLU A 52 5.85 6.81 10.35
C GLU A 52 7.30 7.16 10.00
N ALA A 53 8.19 6.17 9.92
CA ALA A 53 9.61 6.38 9.66
C ALA A 53 10.25 5.23 8.89
N VAL A 54 11.33 5.54 8.19
CA VAL A 54 12.20 4.56 7.51
C VAL A 54 13.58 4.64 8.15
N VAL A 55 14.08 3.50 8.63
CA VAL A 55 15.45 3.38 9.15
C VAL A 55 16.29 2.68 8.11
N ARG A 56 17.32 3.37 7.58
CA ARG A 56 18.23 2.80 6.58
C ARG A 56 19.65 2.77 7.12
N LYS A 57 20.21 1.57 7.28
CA LYS A 57 21.64 1.38 7.55
C LYS A 57 22.40 1.41 6.22
N LEU A 58 23.34 2.34 6.08
CA LEU A 58 24.10 2.58 4.84
C LEU A 58 25.51 1.94 4.86
N ARG A 59 25.78 1.06 5.83
CA ARG A 59 27.08 0.44 6.09
C ARG A 59 26.95 -1.07 6.11
#